data_AF-A0AAV5TTQ7-F1
#
_entry.id   AF-A0AAV5TTQ7-F1
#
_cell.length_a   1.000
_cell.length_b   1.000
_cell.length_c   1.000
_cell.angle_alpha   90.00
_cell.angle_beta   90.00
_cell.angle_gamma   90.00
#
_symmetry.space_group_name_H-M   'P 1'
#
loop_
_entity.id
_entity.type
_entity.pdbx_description
1 polymer ?
#
loop_
_entity_poly.entity_id
_entity_poly.type
_entity_poly.pdbx_seq_one_letter_code
_entity_poly.pdbx_strand_id
1 'polypeptide(L)'
;CRQPTFIISNENTVIVGTRRGEIHCLDTQMKLLFLVETREESINYLKFDDNDFNFMWVGYGSGEKRMNPLESAKIESQENVEDEE
;
A
#
# COMPACT_ATOMS: atom_id res chain seq x y z
N CYS A 1 -8.11 11.99 -8.57
CA CYS A 1 -7.65 12.46 -7.25
C CYS A 1 -7.27 11.23 -6.41
N ARG A 2 -6.05 11.15 -5.83
CA ARG A 2 -5.61 10.06 -4.94
C ARG A 2 -6.19 10.25 -3.52
N GLN A 3 -7.51 10.40 -3.45
CA GLN A 3 -8.17 10.69 -2.19
C GLN A 3 -8.17 9.42 -1.32
N PRO A 4 -7.71 9.49 -0.06
CA PRO A 4 -7.77 8.36 0.84
C PRO A 4 -9.23 7.97 1.10
N THR A 5 -9.47 6.67 1.16
CA THR A 5 -10.77 6.07 1.52
C THR A 5 -10.68 5.34 2.84
N PHE A 6 -9.50 4.83 3.18
CA PHE A 6 -9.25 4.09 4.40
C PHE A 6 -7.82 4.31 4.88
N ILE A 7 -7.65 4.42 6.19
CA ILE A 7 -6.35 4.58 6.85
C ILE A 7 -6.33 3.62 8.04
N ILE A 8 -5.31 2.77 8.09
CA ILE A 8 -4.98 1.97 9.27
C ILE A 8 -3.53 2.23 9.65
N SER A 9 -3.26 2.24 10.94
CA SER A 9 -1.91 2.44 11.46
C SER A 9 -1.63 1.48 12.59
N ASN A 10 -0.38 1.03 12.68
CA ASN A 10 0.16 0.38 13.87
C ASN A 10 1.35 1.20 14.40
N GLU A 11 2.14 0.62 15.31
CA GLU A 11 3.27 1.31 15.96
C GLU A 11 4.34 1.80 14.98
N ASN A 12 4.49 1.14 13.81
CA ASN A 12 5.61 1.35 12.90
C ASN A 12 5.18 1.76 11.48
N THR A 13 3.92 1.55 11.10
CA THR A 13 3.45 1.76 9.73
C THR A 13 2.07 2.41 9.67
N VAL A 14 1.87 3.18 8.59
CA VAL A 14 0.59 3.75 8.20
C VAL A 14 0.26 3.21 6.81
N ILE A 15 -0.89 2.57 6.66
CA ILE A 15 -1.37 2.06 5.37
C ILE A 15 -2.60 2.83 4.94
N VAL A 16 -2.55 3.35 3.72
CA VAL A 16 -3.59 4.18 3.13
C VAL A 16 -4.13 3.49 1.88
N GLY A 17 -5.41 3.15 1.89
CA GLY A 17 -6.16 2.77 0.69
C GLY A 17 -6.75 4.01 0.01
N THR A 18 -6.74 4.05 -1.31
CA THR A 18 -7.27 5.19 -2.08
C THR A 18 -8.48 4.83 -2.93
N ARG A 19 -9.18 5.87 -3.41
CA ARG A 19 -10.27 5.74 -4.41
C ARG A 19 -9.84 5.15 -5.74
N ARG A 20 -8.54 5.12 -6.04
CA ARG A 20 -7.98 4.58 -7.29
C ARG A 20 -7.43 3.17 -7.14
N GLY A 21 -7.67 2.48 -6.03
CA GLY A 21 -7.13 1.13 -5.88
C GLY A 21 -5.66 1.10 -5.54
N GLU A 22 -5.08 2.21 -5.09
CA GLU A 22 -3.69 2.26 -4.64
C GLU A 22 -3.64 2.00 -3.13
N ILE A 23 -2.69 1.16 -2.68
CA ILE A 23 -2.36 0.94 -1.27
C ILE A 23 -0.97 1.50 -1.02
N HIS A 24 -0.89 2.55 -0.22
CA HIS A 24 0.36 3.20 0.16
C HIS A 24 0.73 2.74 1.56
N CYS A 25 1.89 2.10 1.73
CA CYS A 25 2.44 1.80 3.04
C CYS A 25 3.54 2.79 3.36
N LEU A 26 3.40 3.48 4.48
CA LEU A 26 4.28 4.54 4.93
C LEU A 26 4.90 4.16 6.29
N ASP A 27 6.08 4.67 6.57
CA ASP A 27 6.65 4.64 7.91
C ASP A 27 6.01 5.70 8.83
N THR A 28 6.45 5.76 10.10
CA THR A 28 5.98 6.74 11.08
C THR A 28 6.37 8.19 10.74
N GLN A 29 7.31 8.39 9.81
CA GLN A 29 7.71 9.70 9.28
C GLN A 29 6.98 10.04 7.96
N MET A 30 5.97 9.24 7.58
CA MET A 30 5.20 9.37 6.34
C MET A 30 6.04 9.16 5.07
N LYS A 31 7.19 8.50 5.15
CA LYS A 31 7.96 8.09 3.98
C LYS A 31 7.34 6.82 3.38
N LEU A 32 7.20 6.80 2.06
CA LEU A 32 6.68 5.64 1.35
C LEU A 32 7.64 4.46 1.45
N LEU A 33 7.18 3.38 2.09
CA LEU A 33 7.88 2.10 2.16
C LEU A 33 7.62 1.29 0.89
N PHE A 34 6.34 1.18 0.51
CA PHE A 34 5.94 0.48 -0.70
C PHE A 34 4.55 0.90 -1.18
N LEU A 35 4.28 0.66 -2.47
CA LEU A 35 3.03 0.98 -3.15
C LEU A 35 2.49 -0.26 -3.87
N VAL A 36 1.27 -0.68 -3.55
CA VAL A 36 0.57 -1.70 -4.33
C VAL A 36 -0.48 -1.03 -5.20
N GLU A 37 -0.32 -1.12 -6.51
CA GLU A 37 -1.35 -0.73 -7.47
C GLU A 37 -2.28 -1.91 -7.74
N THR A 38 -3.57 -1.73 -7.46
CA THR A 38 -4.60 -2.73 -7.76
C THR A 38 -5.37 -2.35 -9.03
N ARG A 39 -6.66 -2.71 -9.13
CA ARG A 39 -7.49 -2.63 -10.35
C ARG A 39 -8.16 -1.28 -10.62
N GLU A 40 -7.53 -0.16 -10.26
CA GLU A 40 -8.12 1.17 -10.45
C GLU A 40 -9.50 1.37 -9.77
N GLU A 41 -9.82 0.59 -8.74
CA GLU A 41 -11.12 0.61 -8.08
C GLU A 41 -11.01 1.11 -6.63
N SER A 42 -12.03 1.82 -6.13
CA SER A 42 -12.05 2.32 -4.76
C SER A 42 -11.87 1.21 -3.73
N ILE A 43 -10.88 1.38 -2.85
CA ILE A 43 -10.66 0.49 -1.70
C ILE A 43 -11.60 0.90 -0.58
N ASN A 44 -12.40 -0.03 -0.08
CA ASN A 44 -13.31 0.21 1.04
C ASN A 44 -12.89 -0.54 2.32
N TYR A 45 -12.02 -1.53 2.18
CA TYR A 45 -11.61 -2.40 3.28
C TYR A 45 -10.19 -2.89 3.10
N LEU A 46 -9.41 -2.88 4.18
CA LEU A 46 -8.09 -3.49 4.27
C LEU A 46 -7.98 -4.28 5.57
N LYS A 47 -7.38 -5.47 5.51
CA LYS A 47 -7.01 -6.27 6.69
C LYS A 47 -5.78 -7.10 6.36
N PHE A 48 -4.79 -7.13 7.23
CA PHE A 48 -3.73 -8.12 7.15
C PHE A 48 -4.31 -9.54 7.24
N ASP A 49 -3.67 -10.49 6.57
CA ASP A 49 -4.01 -11.89 6.81
C ASP A 49 -3.62 -12.29 8.24
N ASP A 50 -4.48 -13.09 8.88
CA ASP A 50 -4.27 -13.50 10.28
C ASP A 50 -3.13 -14.54 10.40
N ASN A 51 -2.76 -15.21 9.31
CA ASN A 51 -1.75 -16.26 9.29
C ASN A 51 -0.41 -15.78 8.72
N ASP A 52 -0.42 -14.78 7.84
CA ASP A 52 0.78 -14.24 7.19
C ASP A 52 0.68 -12.73 6.93
N PHE A 53 1.44 -11.95 7.69
CA PHE A 53 1.48 -10.49 7.58
C PHE A 53 2.04 -9.98 6.25
N ASN A 54 2.64 -10.83 5.43
CA ASN A 54 3.05 -10.48 4.06
C ASN A 54 1.87 -10.41 3.09
N PHE A 55 0.67 -10.83 3.50
CA PHE A 55 -0.54 -10.77 2.69
C PHE A 55 -1.57 -9.81 3.29
N MET A 56 -2.35 -9.20 2.39
CA MET A 56 -3.42 -8.28 2.76
C MET A 56 -4.69 -8.58 1.99
N TRP A 57 -5.78 -8.70 2.72
CA TRP A 57 -7.13 -8.71 2.18
C TRP A 57 -7.58 -7.29 1.85
N VAL A 58 -8.02 -7.11 0.61
CA VAL A 58 -8.51 -5.86 0.04
C VAL A 58 -9.96 -6.08 -0.38
N GLY A 59 -10.85 -5.23 0.11
CA GLY A 59 -12.24 -5.16 -0.32
C GLY A 59 -12.49 -3.92 -1.15
N TYR A 60 -13.11 -4.10 -2.31
CA TYR A 60 -13.34 -3.05 -3.30
C TYR A 60 -14.78 -2.52 -3.25
N GLY A 61 -15.02 -1.37 -3.89
CA GLY A 61 -16.33 -0.74 -4.01
C GLY A 61 -17.43 -1.61 -4.64
N SER A 62 -17.04 -2.54 -5.50
CA SER A 62 -17.84 -3.54 -6.19
C SER A 62 -18.34 -4.64 -5.27
N GLY A 63 -17.80 -4.73 -4.05
CA GLY A 63 -18.03 -5.82 -3.11
C GLY A 63 -17.10 -7.02 -3.32
N GLU A 64 -16.21 -6.98 -4.33
CA GLU A 64 -15.18 -8.01 -4.48
C GLU A 64 -14.17 -7.95 -3.32
N LYS A 65 -13.69 -9.11 -2.89
CA LYS A 65 -12.61 -9.26 -1.91
C LYS A 65 -11.47 -10.10 -2.50
N ARG A 66 -10.22 -9.65 -2.37
CA ARG A 66 -9.02 -10.39 -2.80
C ARG A 66 -7.87 -10.29 -1.82
N MET A 67 -7.00 -11.28 -1.87
CA MET A 67 -5.74 -11.29 -1.14
C MET A 67 -4.62 -10.82 -2.08
N ASN A 68 -3.80 -9.87 -1.63
CA ASN A 68 -2.64 -9.37 -2.38
C ASN A 68 -1.37 -9.55 -1.52
N PRO A 69 -0.25 -10.00 -2.13
CA PRO A 69 1.04 -9.97 -1.46
C PRO A 69 1.52 -8.52 -1.30
N LEU A 70 2.19 -8.23 -0.19
CA LEU A 70 2.83 -6.93 0.08
C LEU A 70 4.29 -6.89 -0.42
N GLU A 71 4.87 -8.04 -0.75
CA GLU A 71 6.29 -8.18 -1.14
C GLU A 71 6.63 -7.64 -2.54
N SER A 72 5.64 -7.33 -3.39
CA SER A 72 5.87 -7.01 -4.81
C SER A 72 6.16 -5.54 -5.12
N ALA A 73 6.42 -4.70 -4.12
CA ALA A 73 6.72 -3.29 -4.33
C ALA A 73 8.03 -2.89 -3.64
N LYS A 74 9.12 -3.58 -3.97
CA LYS A 74 10.45 -2.98 -3.84
C LYS A 74 10.47 -1.76 -4.75
N ILE A 75 10.43 -0.57 -4.17
CA ILE A 75 10.93 0.62 -4.83
C ILE A 75 12.40 0.31 -5.07
N GLU A 76 12.79 0.11 -6.34
CA GLU A 76 14.19 0.25 -6.72
C GLU A 76 14.56 1.66 -6.28
N SER A 77 15.30 1.77 -5.18
CA SER A 77 16.02 3.00 -4.87
C SER A 77 16.88 3.28 -6.08
N GLN A 78 16.49 4.26 -6.90
CA GLN A 78 17.42 4.86 -7.84
C GLN A 78 18.55 5.41 -6.99
N GLU A 79 19.68 4.69 -6.97
CA GLU A 79 20.94 5.24 -6.53
C GLU A 79 21.17 6.45 -7.44
N ASN A 80 21.04 7.65 -6.86
CA ASN A 80 21.62 8.83 -7.48
C ASN A 80 23.12 8.57 -7.50
N VAL A 81 23.64 8.23 -8.67
CA VAL A 81 25.07 8.37 -8.96
C VAL A 81 25.32 9.87 -8.87
N GLU A 82 25.88 10.30 -7.74
CA GLU A 82 26.61 11.56 -7.69
C GLU A 82 27.83 11.35 -8.59
N ASP A 83 27.74 11.86 -9.82
CA ASP A 83 28.90 12.04 -10.68
C ASP A 83 29.80 13.10 -10.01
N GLU A 84 30.77 12.63 -9.21
CA GLU A 84 31.98 13.39 -8.93
C GLU A 84 32.88 13.36 -10.17
N GLU A 85 32.91 14.46 -10.93
CA GLU A 85 34.11 15.22 -11.35
C GLU A 85 33.78 16.33 -12.38
#